data_AF-A0A2V9EUK0-F1
#
_entry.id   AF-A0A2V9EUK0-F1
#
_cell.length_a   1.000
_cell.length_b   1.000
_cell.length_c   1.000
_cell.angle_alpha   90.00
_cell.angle_beta   90.00
_cell.angle_gamma   90.00
#
_symmetry.space_group_name_H-M   'P 1'
#
loop_
_entity.id
_entity.type
_entity.pdbx_description
1 polymer ?
#
loop_
_entity_poly.entity_id
_entity_poly.type
_entity_poly.pdbx_seq_one_letter_code
_entity_poly.pdbx_strand_id
1 'polypeptide(L)'
;MKKQAKVTSKGQITIPREVRRRLGVRAGDRLEFEEDGKGMRVTAVRKESVFEKYRGIGTPGIGKGRKGIQKWLRELRGWDEE
;
A
#
# COMPACT_ATOMS: atom_id res chain seq x y z
N MET A 1 16.86 -3.37 0.05
CA MET A 1 17.26 -3.86 -1.29
C MET A 1 17.56 -2.67 -2.18
N LYS A 2 18.76 -2.60 -2.75
CA LYS A 2 19.16 -1.55 -3.68
C LYS A 2 19.10 -2.13 -5.10
N LYS A 3 18.42 -1.47 -6.03
CA LYS A 3 18.42 -1.79 -7.46
C LYS A 3 18.76 -0.52 -8.23
N GLN A 4 19.49 -0.67 -9.32
CA GLN A 4 19.82 0.41 -10.24
C GLN A 4 19.03 0.21 -11.53
N ALA A 5 18.71 1.31 -12.20
CA ALA A 5 18.08 1.31 -13.51
C ALA A 5 18.81 2.32 -14.39
N LYS A 6 18.98 1.98 -15.67
CA LYS A 6 19.57 2.89 -16.65
C LYS A 6 18.50 3.85 -17.16
N VAL A 7 18.83 5.13 -17.19
CA VAL A 7 18.05 6.15 -17.88
C VAL A 7 18.33 6.01 -19.38
N THR A 8 17.29 5.88 -20.19
CA THR A 8 17.41 5.80 -21.65
C THR A 8 17.74 7.18 -22.24
N SER A 9 18.16 7.24 -23.52
CA SER A 9 18.42 8.52 -24.21
C SER A 9 17.21 9.45 -24.25
N LYS A 10 16.00 8.91 -24.15
CA LYS A 10 14.74 9.66 -24.09
C LYS A 10 14.33 10.07 -22.67
N GLY A 11 15.21 9.89 -21.68
CA GLY A 11 14.92 10.23 -20.28
C GLY A 11 13.99 9.25 -19.54
N GLN A 12 13.63 8.13 -20.16
CA GLN A 12 12.77 7.12 -19.51
C GLN A 12 13.60 6.17 -18.63
N ILE A 13 13.03 5.73 -17.50
CA ILE A 13 13.63 4.74 -16.60
C ILE A 13 12.83 3.45 -16.69
N THR A 14 13.53 2.32 -16.84
CA THR A 14 12.88 1.00 -16.74
C THR A 14 12.81 0.55 -15.29
N ILE A 15 11.61 0.23 -14.81
CA ILE A 15 11.42 -0.28 -13.44
C ILE A 15 11.73 -1.78 -13.42
N PRO A 16 12.73 -2.26 -12.66
CA PRO A 16 13.04 -3.69 -12.58
C PRO A 16 11.86 -4.52 -12.07
N ARG A 17 11.73 -5.77 -12.53
CA ARG A 17 10.58 -6.67 -12.23
C ARG A 17 10.26 -6.74 -10.74
N GLU A 18 11.27 -6.84 -9.90
CA GLU A 18 11.09 -6.96 -8.44
C GLU A 18 10.55 -5.66 -7.81
N VAL A 19 10.98 -4.51 -8.32
CA VAL A 19 10.47 -3.19 -7.88
C VAL A 19 9.02 -3.02 -8.33
N ARG A 20 8.68 -3.39 -9.58
CA ARG A 20 7.28 -3.38 -10.08
C ARG A 20 6.36 -4.20 -9.19
N ARG A 21 6.78 -5.42 -8.81
CA ARG A 21 6.00 -6.30 -7.93
C ARG A 21 5.73 -5.68 -6.56
N ARG A 22 6.71 -4.99 -5.97
CA ARG A 22 6.55 -4.35 -4.66
C ARG A 22 5.71 -3.07 -4.71
N LEU A 23 5.89 -2.27 -5.77
CA LEU A 23 5.02 -1.10 -6.01
C LEU A 23 3.58 -1.52 -6.38
N GLY A 24 3.42 -2.73 -6.92
CA GLY A 24 2.14 -3.26 -7.36
C GLY A 24 1.66 -2.63 -8.66
N VAL A 25 2.59 -2.25 -9.53
CA VAL A 25 2.29 -1.56 -10.80
C VAL A 25 2.40 -2.47 -12.01
N ARG A 26 1.58 -2.19 -13.03
CA ARG A 26 1.49 -2.84 -14.33
C ARG A 26 1.70 -1.83 -15.45
N ALA A 27 1.81 -2.31 -16.68
CA ALA A 27 1.87 -1.42 -17.84
C ALA A 27 0.58 -0.59 -17.91
N GLY A 28 0.71 0.72 -18.08
CA GLY A 28 -0.41 1.67 -18.09
C GLY A 28 -0.69 2.33 -16.73
N ASP A 29 -0.13 1.81 -15.63
CA ASP A 29 -0.26 2.45 -14.32
C ASP A 29 0.60 3.73 -14.27
N ARG A 30 0.13 4.69 -13.47
CA ARG A 30 0.84 5.95 -13.24
C ARG A 30 1.63 5.89 -11.95
N LEU A 31 2.78 6.56 -11.97
CA LEU A 31 3.59 6.80 -10.78
C LEU A 31 3.57 8.28 -10.45
N GLU A 32 3.57 8.58 -9.16
CA GLU A 32 3.75 9.92 -8.62
C GLU A 32 5.17 10.02 -8.07
N PHE A 33 5.80 11.16 -8.35
CA PHE A 33 7.15 11.49 -7.92
C PHE A 33 7.02 12.72 -7.02
N GLU A 34 7.37 12.55 -5.76
CA GLU A 34 7.32 13.60 -4.76
C GLU A 34 8.72 13.78 -4.17
N GLU A 35 9.21 15.00 -4.15
CA GLU A 35 10.46 15.32 -3.47
C GLU A 35 10.16 15.58 -2.00
N ASP A 36 10.67 14.71 -1.14
CA ASP A 36 10.73 14.97 0.30
C ASP A 36 12.13 15.49 0.66
N GLY A 37 12.29 16.14 1.82
CA GLY A 37 13.59 16.67 2.26
C GLY A 37 14.70 15.62 2.45
N LYS A 38 14.43 14.33 2.18
CA LYS A 38 15.39 13.22 2.22
C LYS A 38 15.62 12.60 0.84
N GLY A 39 14.91 13.04 -0.19
CA GLY A 39 15.08 12.63 -1.58
C GLY A 39 13.77 12.43 -2.34
N MET A 40 13.86 11.74 -3.48
CA MET A 40 12.69 11.47 -4.33
C MET A 40 11.94 10.22 -3.87
N ARG A 41 10.67 10.38 -3.53
CA ARG A 41 9.72 9.31 -3.24
C ARG A 41 8.91 8.99 -4.50
N VAL A 42 8.77 7.70 -4.79
CA VAL A 42 8.00 7.22 -5.94
C VAL A 42 6.88 6.30 -5.45
N THR A 43 5.64 6.67 -5.74
CA THR A 43 4.43 5.94 -5.32
C THR A 43 3.58 5.56 -6.52
N ALA A 44 2.84 4.44 -6.40
CA ALA A 44 1.86 4.06 -7.40
C ALA A 44 0.59 4.90 -7.22
N VAL A 45 0.15 5.57 -8.28
CA VAL A 45 -1.13 6.29 -8.28
C VAL A 45 -2.24 5.25 -8.34
N ARG A 46 -2.89 5.02 -7.21
CA ARG A 46 -4.06 4.14 -7.13
C ARG A 46 -5.30 5.01 -7.14
N LYS A 47 -6.24 4.72 -8.04
CA LYS A 47 -7.61 5.20 -7.85
C LYS A 47 -8.13 4.58 -6.54
N GLU A 48 -8.92 5.35 -5.78
CA GLU A 48 -9.63 4.78 -4.64
C GLU A 48 -10.35 3.50 -5.06
N SER A 49 -10.26 2.49 -4.21
CA SER A 49 -10.95 1.23 -4.46
C SER A 49 -12.45 1.52 -4.59
N VAL A 50 -13.11 0.98 -5.62
CA VAL A 50 -14.58 1.05 -5.72
C VAL A 50 -15.24 0.42 -4.49
N PHE A 51 -14.52 -0.49 -3.82
CA PHE A 51 -14.93 -1.14 -2.59
C PHE A 51 -14.59 -0.36 -1.31
N GLU A 52 -13.95 0.80 -1.41
CA GLU A 52 -13.58 1.62 -0.25
C GLU A 52 -14.82 1.97 0.59
N LYS A 53 -15.92 2.32 -0.08
CA LYS A 53 -17.21 2.61 0.56
C LYS A 53 -17.85 1.41 1.26
N TYR A 54 -17.49 0.18 0.87
CA TYR A 54 -18.01 -1.06 1.45
C TYR A 54 -17.06 -1.66 2.50
N ARG A 55 -15.93 -1.00 2.78
CA ARG A 55 -14.94 -1.49 3.75
C ARG A 55 -15.60 -1.56 5.14
N GLY A 56 -15.80 -2.79 5.62
CA GLY A 56 -16.37 -3.07 6.95
C GLY A 56 -17.87 -3.39 6.98
N ILE A 57 -18.54 -3.49 5.83
CA ILE A 57 -20.00 -3.80 5.78
C ILE A 57 -20.38 -5.13 6.44
N GLY A 58 -19.50 -6.14 6.37
CA GLY A 58 -19.74 -7.47 6.94
C GLY A 58 -19.22 -7.65 8.37
N THR A 59 -18.72 -6.59 9.01
CA THR A 59 -18.11 -6.67 10.34
C THR A 59 -18.70 -5.60 11.28
N PRO A 60 -20.02 -5.58 11.51
CA PRO A 60 -20.63 -4.66 12.46
C PRO A 60 -20.04 -4.91 13.85
N GLY A 61 -19.56 -3.84 14.50
CA GLY A 61 -18.95 -3.93 15.84
C GLY A 61 -17.45 -4.25 15.88
N ILE A 62 -16.81 -4.65 14.76
CA ILE A 62 -15.36 -4.84 14.70
C ILE A 62 -14.70 -3.51 14.31
N GLY A 63 -13.79 -3.01 15.14
CA GLY A 63 -13.05 -1.78 14.86
C GLY A 63 -12.27 -1.86 13.53
N LYS A 64 -12.08 -0.71 12.86
CA LYS A 64 -11.38 -0.66 11.57
C LYS A 64 -9.92 -1.15 11.69
N GLY A 65 -9.49 -1.88 10.66
CA GLY A 65 -8.09 -2.29 10.50
C GLY A 65 -7.62 -3.37 11.47
N ARG A 66 -6.32 -3.70 11.39
CA ARG A 66 -5.73 -4.82 12.14
C ARG A 66 -5.90 -4.69 13.66
N LYS A 67 -5.79 -3.47 14.21
CA LYS A 67 -5.94 -3.22 15.64
C LYS A 67 -7.36 -3.52 16.14
N GLY A 68 -8.38 -3.07 15.41
CA GLY A 68 -9.77 -3.32 15.78
C GLY A 68 -10.13 -4.80 15.69
N ILE A 69 -9.64 -5.51 14.67
CA ILE A 69 -9.79 -6.97 14.54
C ILE A 69 -9.09 -7.69 15.71
N GLN A 70 -7.88 -7.27 16.08
CA GLN A 70 -7.16 -7.87 17.21
C GLN A 70 -7.87 -7.63 18.55
N LYS A 71 -8.43 -6.43 18.76
CA LYS A 71 -9.22 -6.14 19.97
C LYS A 71 -10.45 -7.04 20.05
N TRP A 72 -11.24 -7.10 18.97
CA TRP A 72 -12.42 -7.98 18.90
C TRP A 72 -12.07 -9.46 19.11
N LEU A 73 -10.96 -9.93 18.54
CA LEU A 73 -10.46 -11.30 18.75
C LEU A 73 -10.01 -11.55 20.20
N ARG A 74 -9.45 -10.56 20.90
CA ARG A 74 -9.06 -10.68 22.31
C ARG A 74 -10.28 -10.78 23.21
N GLU A 75 -11.26 -9.90 23.00
CA GLU A 75 -12.53 -9.91 23.73
C GLU A 75 -13.26 -11.26 23.58
N LEU A 76 -13.35 -11.80 22.35
CA LEU A 76 -13.94 -13.12 22.12
C LEU A 76 -13.21 -14.28 22.81
N ARG A 77 -11.92 -14.12 23.08
CA ARG A 77 -11.08 -15.15 23.72
C ARG A 77 -11.10 -15.05 25.25
N GLY A 78 -11.87 -14.11 25.83
CA GLY A 78 -11.92 -13.92 27.28
C GLY A 78 -10.59 -13.47 27.87
N TRP A 79 -9.80 -12.70 27.12
CA TRP A 79 -8.67 -11.97 27.69
C TRP A 79 -9.21 -10.75 28.44
N ASP A 80 -9.64 -10.98 29.68
CA ASP A 80 -9.70 -9.91 30.69
C ASP A 80 -8.25 -9.52 31.01
N GLU A 81 -7.91 -8.24 30.81
CA GLU A 81 -6.69 -7.67 31.37
C GLU A 81 -6.90 -7.59 32.89
N GLU A 82 -6.37 -8.59 33.60
CA GLU A 82 -5.95 -8.44 35.00
C GLU A 82 -4.55 -7.82 35.06
#